data_AF-M3DN60-F1
#
_entry.id   AF-M3DN60-F1
#
_cell.length_a   1.000
_cell.length_b   1.000
_cell.length_c   1.000
_cell.angle_alpha   90.00
_cell.angle_beta   90.00
_cell.angle_gamma   90.00
#
_symmetry.space_group_name_H-M   'P 1'
#
loop_
_entity.id
_entity.type
_entity.pdbx_description
1 polymer ?
#
loop_
_entity_poly.entity_id
_entity_poly.type
_entity_poly.pdbx_seq_one_letter_code
_entity_poly.pdbx_strand_id
1 'polypeptide(L)'
;MSLHDEGHTVAGWTGTAIGTTGSAFLGLGVCGWTPGFALGATVSVLALVVTWGLHLTGWGKPPGPRPRDQWGLGVRDRSARGGHGDCLGCRLAGRRRTPAPLPAVPGPATGPDGTGVTATATAVAADSPA
;
A
#
# COMPACT_ATOMS: atom_id res chain seq x y z
N MET A 1 19.14 7.46 15.12
CA MET A 1 18.21 6.31 15.22
C MET A 1 16.87 6.76 14.68
N SER A 2 16.43 6.19 13.55
CA SER A 2 15.09 6.46 13.01
C SER A 2 14.05 5.99 14.03
N LEU A 3 13.23 6.94 14.51
CA LEU A 3 12.10 6.69 15.41
C LEU A 3 10.91 6.11 14.59
N HIS A 4 11.15 5.17 13.70
CA HIS A 4 10.13 4.58 12.83
C HIS A 4 10.20 3.07 12.93
N ASP A 5 9.05 2.41 13.08
CA ASP A 5 8.96 0.97 12.90
C ASP A 5 9.20 0.63 11.43
N GLU A 6 10.36 0.02 11.14
CA GLU A 6 10.84 -0.26 9.78
C GLU A 6 10.13 -1.43 9.09
N GLY A 7 9.07 -1.97 9.69
CA GLY A 7 8.20 -2.93 9.00
C GLY A 7 8.17 -4.31 9.64
N HIS A 8 8.25 -4.38 10.96
CA HIS A 8 7.85 -5.60 11.67
C HIS A 8 6.33 -5.76 11.54
N THR A 9 5.90 -6.42 10.46
CA THR A 9 4.50 -6.75 10.21
C THR A 9 4.31 -8.25 10.35
N VAL A 10 3.15 -8.67 10.87
CA VAL A 10 2.80 -10.10 10.94
C VAL A 10 2.82 -10.71 9.53
N ALA A 11 2.28 -9.99 8.54
CA ALA A 11 2.33 -10.41 7.14
C ALA A 11 3.77 -10.67 6.65
N GLY A 12 4.69 -9.74 6.94
CA GLY A 12 6.09 -9.88 6.56
C GLY A 12 6.77 -11.07 7.24
N TRP A 13 6.68 -11.19 8.57
CA TRP A 13 7.32 -12.29 9.30
C TRP A 13 6.76 -13.67 8.92
N THR A 14 5.44 -13.78 8.77
CA THR A 14 4.81 -15.03 8.33
C THR A 14 5.25 -15.38 6.90
N GLY A 15 5.27 -14.40 5.99
CA GLY A 15 5.76 -14.59 4.63
C GLY A 15 7.23 -15.05 4.58
N THR A 16 8.10 -14.39 5.35
CA THR A 16 9.53 -14.74 5.45
C THR A 16 9.72 -16.16 5.98
N ALA A 17 9.00 -16.54 7.04
CA ALA A 17 9.11 -17.89 7.61
C ALA A 17 8.72 -18.97 6.58
N ILE A 18 7.55 -18.83 5.94
CA ILE A 18 7.07 -19.81 4.95
C ILE A 18 7.99 -19.83 3.71
N GLY A 19 8.40 -18.65 3.23
CA GLY A 19 9.29 -18.53 2.06
C GLY A 19 10.67 -19.15 2.31
N THR A 20 11.22 -19.00 3.51
CA THR A 20 12.48 -19.65 3.91
C THR A 20 12.33 -21.16 3.92
N THR A 21 11.23 -21.69 4.47
CA THR A 21 10.94 -23.13 4.43
C THR A 21 10.79 -23.65 3.00
N GLY A 22 10.07 -22.93 2.13
CA GLY A 22 9.95 -23.28 0.71
C GLY A 22 11.30 -23.30 0.00
N SER A 23 12.15 -22.31 0.27
CA SER A 23 13.50 -22.24 -0.29
C SER A 23 14.40 -23.39 0.18
N ALA A 24 14.27 -23.81 1.45
CA ALA A 24 14.98 -24.97 1.97
C ALA A 24 14.57 -26.26 1.24
N PHE A 25 13.26 -26.46 0.99
CA PHE A 25 12.78 -27.61 0.20
C PHE A 25 13.28 -27.58 -1.24
N LEU A 26 13.32 -26.41 -1.89
CA LEU A 26 13.93 -26.25 -3.21
C LEU A 26 15.42 -26.64 -3.19
N GLY A 27 16.17 -26.23 -2.15
CA GLY A 27 17.56 -26.62 -1.94
C GLY A 27 17.75 -28.14 -1.82
N LEU A 28 16.86 -28.82 -1.09
CA LEU A 28 16.86 -30.29 -1.03
C LEU A 28 16.61 -30.93 -2.40
N GLY A 29 15.76 -30.31 -3.23
CA GLY A 29 15.57 -30.67 -4.64
C GLY A 29 16.88 -30.66 -5.43
N VAL A 30 17.66 -29.58 -5.28
CA VAL A 30 18.99 -29.42 -5.90
C VAL A 30 19.98 -30.47 -5.41
N CYS A 31 19.92 -30.84 -4.12
CA CYS A 31 20.75 -31.91 -3.56
C CYS A 31 20.35 -33.33 -4.00
N GLY A 32 19.37 -33.47 -4.90
CA GLY A 32 18.97 -34.75 -5.49
C GLY A 32 17.70 -35.36 -4.90
N TRP A 33 17.07 -34.74 -3.90
CA TRP A 33 15.78 -35.20 -3.39
C TRP A 33 14.64 -34.65 -4.25
N THR A 34 14.26 -35.41 -5.28
CA THR A 34 13.29 -35.01 -6.33
C THR A 34 11.98 -34.39 -5.81
N PRO A 35 11.36 -34.86 -4.70
CA PRO A 35 10.16 -34.23 -4.14
C PRO A 35 10.36 -32.77 -3.69
N GLY A 36 11.60 -32.37 -3.39
CA GLY A 36 11.96 -31.05 -2.89
C GLY A 36 11.54 -29.91 -3.82
N PHE A 37 11.58 -30.11 -5.14
CA PHE A 37 11.11 -29.09 -6.09
C PHE A 37 9.60 -28.86 -6.00
N ALA A 38 8.80 -29.93 -6.03
CA ALA A 38 7.35 -29.83 -5.96
C ALA A 38 6.89 -29.23 -4.62
N LEU A 39 7.47 -29.71 -3.51
CA LEU A 39 7.18 -29.19 -2.17
C LEU A 39 7.62 -27.74 -2.03
N GLY A 40 8.85 -27.41 -2.43
CA GLY A 40 9.39 -26.07 -2.30
C GLY A 40 8.62 -25.06 -3.14
N ALA A 41 8.25 -25.40 -4.38
CA ALA A 41 7.40 -24.56 -5.22
C ALA A 41 6.02 -24.34 -4.59
N THR A 42 5.38 -25.40 -4.10
CA THR A 42 4.06 -25.33 -3.45
C THR A 42 4.10 -24.44 -2.21
N VAL A 43 5.10 -24.61 -1.34
CA VAL A 43 5.27 -23.79 -0.13
C VAL A 43 5.58 -22.34 -0.48
N SER A 44 6.34 -22.08 -1.54
CA SER A 44 6.64 -20.72 -2.01
C SER A 44 5.40 -20.01 -2.52
N VAL A 45 4.56 -20.70 -3.31
CA VAL A 45 3.25 -20.18 -3.74
C VAL A 45 2.35 -19.92 -2.53
N LEU A 46 2.35 -20.83 -1.55
CA LEU A 46 1.60 -20.64 -0.31
C LEU A 46 2.08 -19.41 0.47
N ALA A 47 3.39 -19.16 0.54
CA ALA A 47 3.95 -17.96 1.17
C ALA A 47 3.40 -16.69 0.52
N LEU A 48 3.35 -16.63 -0.81
CA LEU A 48 2.80 -15.49 -1.55
C LEU A 48 1.31 -15.29 -1.23
N VAL A 49 0.51 -16.36 -1.29
CA VAL A 49 -0.94 -16.29 -1.04
C VAL A 49 -1.24 -15.87 0.40
N VAL A 50 -0.54 -16.45 1.39
CA VAL A 50 -0.71 -16.12 2.81
C VAL A 50 -0.32 -14.67 3.07
N THR A 51 0.84 -14.23 2.56
CA THR A 51 1.32 -12.85 2.74
C THR A 51 0.36 -11.86 2.10
N TRP A 52 -0.16 -12.18 0.91
CA TRP A 52 -1.15 -11.36 0.23
C TRP A 52 -2.47 -11.28 1.00
N GLY A 53 -3.01 -12.41 1.48
CA GLY A 53 -4.22 -12.42 2.31
C GLY A 53 -4.07 -11.65 3.63
N LEU A 54 -2.91 -11.80 4.30
CA LEU A 54 -2.59 -11.03 5.50
C LEU A 54 -2.50 -9.53 5.19
N HIS A 55 -1.90 -9.15 4.06
CA HIS A 55 -1.87 -7.77 3.61
C HIS A 55 -3.28 -7.20 3.40
N LEU A 56 -4.14 -7.92 2.66
CA LEU A 56 -5.52 -7.50 2.39
C LEU A 56 -6.40 -7.42 3.65
N THR A 57 -6.07 -8.17 4.70
CA THR A 57 -6.77 -8.11 5.99
C THR A 57 -6.23 -7.03 6.94
N GLY A 58 -5.25 -6.24 6.48
CA GLY A 58 -4.69 -5.10 7.21
C GLY A 58 -3.51 -5.46 8.10
N TRP A 59 -2.97 -6.67 8.00
CA TRP A 59 -1.75 -7.07 8.75
C TRP A 59 -0.46 -6.70 8.03
N GLY A 60 -0.54 -6.31 6.75
CA GLY A 60 0.57 -5.71 6.01
C GLY A 60 0.44 -4.20 6.07
N LYS A 61 1.29 -3.55 6.87
CA LYS A 61 1.33 -2.09 6.98
C LYS A 61 2.17 -1.50 5.84
N PRO A 62 1.76 -0.37 5.24
CA PRO A 62 2.57 0.30 4.23
C PRO A 62 3.88 0.84 4.83
N PRO A 63 4.97 0.86 4.03
CA PRO A 63 6.21 1.51 4.43
C PRO A 63 6.01 3.02 4.55
N GLY A 64 6.55 3.63 5.61
CA GLY A 64 6.50 5.07 5.84
C GLY A 64 6.25 5.46 7.29
N PRO A 65 6.29 6.77 7.60
CA PRO A 65 6.05 7.30 8.93
C PRO A 65 4.66 6.95 9.44
N ARG A 66 4.60 6.29 10.60
CA ARG A 66 3.35 5.92 11.28
C ARG A 66 3.34 6.53 12.67
N PRO A 67 2.20 7.00 13.19
CA PRO A 67 2.13 7.41 14.58
C PRO A 67 2.33 6.20 15.50
N ARG A 68 2.86 6.43 16.71
CA ARG A 68 3.40 5.38 17.59
C ARG A 68 2.37 4.34 18.03
N ASP A 69 1.12 4.74 18.12
CA ASP A 69 -0.03 3.87 18.40
C ASP A 69 -0.23 2.78 17.34
N GLN A 70 0.27 3.01 16.12
CA GLN A 70 0.14 2.09 14.98
C GLN A 70 1.39 1.23 14.74
N TRP A 71 2.39 1.25 15.64
CA TRP A 71 3.61 0.44 15.48
C TRP A 71 3.41 -1.00 15.92
N GLY A 72 2.56 -1.26 16.91
CA GLY A 72 2.39 -2.60 17.47
C GLY A 72 2.07 -3.65 16.41
N LEU A 73 2.78 -4.78 16.42
CA LEU A 73 2.57 -5.93 15.51
C LEU A 73 1.10 -6.39 15.46
N GLY A 74 0.38 -6.26 16.57
CA GLY A 74 -1.03 -6.60 16.74
C GLY A 74 -2.05 -5.62 16.12
N VAL A 75 -1.60 -4.44 15.69
CA VAL A 75 -2.49 -3.37 15.21
C VAL A 75 -2.77 -3.56 13.72
N ARG A 76 -4.02 -3.85 13.38
CA ARG A 76 -4.50 -3.95 11.99
C ARG A 76 -4.72 -2.58 11.36
N ASP A 77 -4.24 -2.40 10.15
CA ASP A 77 -4.59 -1.28 9.28
C ASP A 77 -6.03 -1.46 8.76
N ARG A 78 -6.95 -0.61 9.24
CA ARG A 78 -8.36 -0.63 8.80
C ARG A 78 -8.52 -0.06 7.38
N SER A 79 -7.58 0.76 6.91
CA SER A 79 -7.63 1.39 5.58
C SER A 79 -7.37 0.39 4.45
N ALA A 80 -6.79 -0.77 4.75
CA ALA A 80 -6.60 -1.87 3.79
C ALA A 80 -7.91 -2.39 3.16
N ARG A 81 -9.07 -2.19 3.83
CA ARG A 81 -10.38 -2.53 3.26
C ARG A 81 -10.75 -1.67 2.06
N GLY A 82 -10.42 -0.39 2.11
CA GLY A 82 -10.64 0.56 0.99
C GLY A 82 -9.55 0.48 -0.09
N GLY A 83 -8.51 -0.32 0.12
CA GLY A 83 -7.33 -0.35 -0.73
C GLY A 83 -6.42 0.87 -0.53
N HIS A 84 -5.13 0.68 -0.84
CA HIS A 84 -4.16 1.78 -0.93
C HIS A 84 -3.94 2.10 -2.41
N GLY A 85 -3.93 3.38 -2.78
CA GLY A 85 -3.89 3.82 -4.18
C GLY A 85 -2.69 3.28 -4.97
N ASP A 86 -1.54 3.21 -4.31
CA ASP A 86 -0.27 2.82 -4.91
C ASP A 86 0.15 1.38 -4.60
N CYS A 87 -0.67 0.62 -3.86
CA CYS A 87 -0.34 -0.77 -3.55
C CYS A 87 -0.80 -1.71 -4.68
N LEU A 88 0.16 -2.33 -5.36
CA LEU A 88 -0.10 -3.36 -6.38
C LEU A 88 -0.93 -4.52 -5.81
N GLY A 89 -0.64 -4.96 -4.58
CA GLY A 89 -1.39 -6.06 -3.93
C GLY A 89 -2.86 -5.75 -3.71
N CYS A 90 -3.19 -4.52 -3.26
CA CYS A 90 -4.57 -4.05 -3.14
C CYS A 90 -5.22 -3.87 -4.52
N ARG A 91 -4.47 -3.38 -5.50
CA ARG A 91 -4.93 -3.18 -6.88
C ARG A 91 -5.26 -4.50 -7.59
N LEU A 92 -4.42 -5.53 -7.44
CA LEU A 92 -4.66 -6.88 -7.94
C LEU A 92 -5.92 -7.51 -7.31
N ALA A 93 -6.25 -7.11 -6.08
CA ALA A 93 -7.50 -7.52 -5.41
C ALA A 93 -8.71 -6.65 -5.80
N GLY A 94 -8.60 -5.78 -6.80
CA GLY A 94 -9.67 -4.87 -7.22
C GLY A 94 -9.96 -3.71 -6.26
N ARG A 95 -9.18 -3.56 -5.18
CA ARG A 95 -9.35 -2.49 -4.19
C ARG A 95 -8.64 -1.24 -4.63
N ARG A 96 -9.31 -0.42 -5.44
CA ARG A 96 -8.85 0.93 -5.79
C ARG A 96 -9.58 1.91 -4.88
N ARG A 97 -8.82 2.69 -4.12
CA ARG A 97 -9.39 3.81 -3.36
C ARG A 97 -9.85 4.85 -4.39
N THR A 98 -11.15 4.95 -4.61
CA THR A 98 -11.72 6.06 -5.39
C THR A 98 -11.38 7.34 -4.63
N PRO A 99 -10.72 8.33 -5.24
CA PRO A 99 -10.52 9.61 -4.60
C PRO A 99 -11.89 10.13 -4.15
N ALA A 100 -12.05 10.44 -2.87
CA ALA A 100 -13.26 11.13 -2.42
C ALA A 100 -13.38 12.43 -3.23
N PRO A 101 -14.54 12.74 -3.82
CA PRO A 101 -14.74 14.02 -4.48
C PRO A 101 -14.31 15.13 -3.52
N LEU A 102 -13.41 16.01 -3.97
CA LEU A 102 -13.05 17.19 -3.21
C LEU A 102 -14.36 17.93 -2.87
N PRO A 103 -14.52 18.41 -1.62
CA PRO A 103 -15.69 19.20 -1.27
C PRO A 103 -15.80 20.35 -2.28
N ALA A 104 -16.96 20.47 -2.93
CA ALA A 104 -17.23 21.55 -3.85
C ALA A 104 -17.03 22.86 -3.09
N VAL A 105 -16.03 23.65 -3.48
CA VAL A 105 -15.88 25.01 -2.99
C VAL A 105 -17.15 25.75 -3.44
N PRO A 106 -17.97 26.27 -2.52
CA PRO A 106 -19.11 27.10 -2.91
C PRO A 106 -18.58 28.24 -3.77
N GLY A 107 -19.06 28.35 -5.01
CA GLY A 107 -18.75 29.48 -5.86
C GLY A 107 -19.14 30.78 -5.16
N PRO A 108 -18.42 31.89 -5.38
CA PRO A 108 -18.75 33.16 -4.76
C PRO A 108 -20.22 33.49 -5.05
N ALA A 109 -20.99 33.77 -3.99
CA ALA A 109 -22.36 34.20 -4.13
C ALA A 109 -22.38 35.51 -4.93
N THR A 110 -22.89 35.46 -6.16
CA THR A 110 -23.27 36.65 -6.91
C THR A 110 -24.52 37.24 -6.24
N GLY A 111 -24.28 38.08 -5.22
CA GLY A 111 -25.29 39.00 -4.74
C GLY A 111 -25.62 40.01 -5.85
N PRO A 112 -26.90 40.30 -6.12
CA PRO A 112 -27.25 41.45 -6.92
C PRO A 112 -27.00 42.68 -6.04
N ASP A 113 -25.99 43.47 -6.43
CA ASP A 113 -25.87 44.92 -6.21
C ASP A 113 -24.43 45.32 -5.89
N GLY A 114 -23.90 46.26 -6.69
CA GLY A 114 -22.84 47.16 -6.25
C GLY A 114 -21.52 47.09 -7.00
N THR A 115 -21.46 47.88 -8.09
CA THR A 115 -20.33 48.74 -8.50
C THR A 115 -18.96 48.09 -8.73
N GLY A 116 -18.53 48.17 -9.98
CA GLY A 116 -17.29 47.58 -10.49
C GLY A 116 -16.01 48.01 -9.77
N VAL A 117 -15.10 47.04 -9.67
CA VAL A 117 -13.67 47.27 -9.64
C VAL A 117 -13.07 46.40 -10.73
N THR A 118 -12.60 47.04 -11.79
CA THR A 118 -11.80 46.41 -12.83
C THR A 118 -10.45 46.05 -12.23
N ALA A 119 -10.34 44.84 -11.66
CA ALA A 119 -9.05 44.27 -11.28
C ALA A 119 -8.46 43.56 -12.49
N THR A 120 -7.62 44.28 -13.23
CA THR A 120 -6.74 43.71 -14.25
C THR A 120 -5.76 42.75 -13.56
N ALA A 121 -6.01 41.44 -13.66
CA ALA A 121 -5.05 40.41 -13.28
C ALA A 121 -4.38 39.87 -14.54
N THR A 122 -3.16 40.33 -14.75
CA THR A 122 -2.22 39.93 -15.80
C THR A 122 -1.94 38.43 -15.73
N ALA A 123 -2.05 37.75 -16.87
CA ALA A 123 -1.60 36.38 -17.04
C ALA A 123 -0.06 36.31 -16.90
N VAL A 124 0.43 35.34 -16.13
CA VAL A 124 1.81 34.85 -16.25
C VAL A 124 1.70 33.36 -16.59
N ALA A 125 1.87 33.07 -17.88
CA ALA A 125 2.20 31.75 -18.37
C ALA A 125 3.60 31.39 -17.87
N ALA A 126 3.76 30.20 -17.31
CA ALA A 126 5.07 29.61 -17.05
C ALA A 126 5.19 28.33 -17.88
N ASP A 127 6.10 28.39 -18.83
CA ASP A 127 6.54 27.35 -19.74
C ASP A 127 7.04 26.07 -19.05
N SER A 128 6.79 24.94 -19.70
CA SER A 128 7.54 23.70 -19.51
C SER A 128 8.96 23.82 -20.09
N PRO A 129 9.92 23.09 -19.51
CA PRO A 129 10.94 22.46 -20.33
C PRO A 129 10.95 20.93 -20.21
N ALA A 130 11.43 20.33 -21.30
CA ALA A 130 11.46 18.93 -21.69
C ALA A 130 12.41 18.04 -20.88
#